data_AF-A0A955CI37-F1
#
_entry.id   AF-A0A955CI37-F1
#
_cell.length_a   1.000
_cell.length_b   1.000
_cell.length_c   1.000
_cell.angle_alpha   90.00
_cell.angle_beta   90.00
_cell.angle_gamma   90.00
#
_symmetry.space_group_name_H-M   'P 1'
#
loop_
_entity.id
_entity.type
_entity.pdbx_description
1 polymer ?
#
loop_
_entity_poly.entity_id
_entity_poly.type
_entity_poly.pdbx_seq_one_letter_code
_entity_poly.pdbx_strand_id
1 'polypeptide(L)' 'MNELWPSIEGTLSTYSLATAFAFVGIVVWFSYFVSRHVTRGRMHGSAIAILTGLLLAYVGGVATSGKKGIADIECLA' A
#
# COMPACT_ATOMS: atom_id res chain seq x y z
N MET A 1 -23.47 10.65 -8.55
CA MET A 1 -22.18 10.03 -8.13
C MET A 1 -22.32 9.19 -6.85
N ASN A 2 -23.53 8.89 -6.35
CA ASN A 2 -23.74 8.22 -5.06
C ASN A 2 -24.04 6.71 -5.19
N GLU A 3 -24.38 6.23 -6.38
CA GLU A 3 -24.66 4.81 -6.67
C GLU A 3 -23.39 3.99 -7.00
N LEU A 4 -22.32 4.66 -7.43
CA LEU A 4 -21.08 3.99 -7.89
C LEU A 4 -20.18 3.57 -6.73
N TRP A 5 -20.18 4.33 -5.65
CA TRP A 5 -19.36 4.07 -4.46
C TRP A 5 -19.63 2.69 -3.84
N PRO A 6 -20.88 2.32 -3.49
CA PRO A 6 -21.16 1.01 -2.92
C PRO A 6 -20.86 -0.15 -3.89
N SER A 7 -20.98 0.07 -5.20
CA SER A 7 -20.67 -0.95 -6.21
C SER A 7 -19.17 -1.23 -6.32
N ILE A 8 -18.35 -0.18 -6.24
CA ILE A 8 -16.88 -0.27 -6.26
C ILE A 8 -16.38 -0.91 -4.96
N GLU A 9 -16.95 -0.52 -3.82
CA GLU A 9 -16.64 -1.09 -2.51
C GLU A 9 -16.95 -2.60 -2.46
N GLY A 10 -18.11 -3.01 -3.00
CA GLY A 10 -18.49 -4.42 -3.08
C GLY A 10 -17.56 -5.26 -3.96
N THR A 11 -17.03 -4.69 -5.06
CA THR A 11 -16.07 -5.40 -5.92
C THR A 11 -14.68 -5.45 -5.29
N LEU A 12 -14.21 -4.38 -4.66
CA LEU A 12 -12.91 -4.34 -3.98
C LEU A 12 -12.83 -5.33 -2.80
N SER A 13 -13.94 -5.52 -2.07
CA SER A 13 -14.04 -6.48 -0.97
C SER A 13 -14.11 -7.93 -1.47
N THR A 14 -14.91 -8.20 -2.52
CA THR A 14 -14.99 -9.53 -3.14
C THR A 14 -13.64 -9.97 -3.71
N TYR A 15 -12.89 -9.04 -4.29
CA TYR A 15 -11.56 -9.27 -4.86
C TYR A 15 -10.44 -8.72 -3.97
N SER A 16 -10.56 -8.89 -2.65
CA SER A 16 -9.59 -8.40 -1.65
C SER A 16 -8.13 -8.75 -1.98
N LEU A 17 -7.87 -9.96 -2.47
CA LEU A 17 -6.52 -10.39 -2.87
C LEU A 17 -5.99 -9.60 -4.08
N ALA A 18 -6.83 -9.36 -5.10
CA ALA A 18 -6.44 -8.59 -6.28
C ALA A 18 -6.25 -7.11 -5.93
N THR A 19 -7.11 -6.56 -5.07
CA THR A 19 -6.98 -5.21 -4.51
C THR A 19 -5.67 -5.05 -3.74
N ALA A 20 -5.30 -6.03 -2.93
CA ALA A 20 -4.02 -6.04 -2.21
C ALA A 20 -2.83 -6.08 -3.17
N PHE A 21 -2.86 -6.92 -4.20
CA PHE A 21 -1.79 -6.96 -5.21
C PHE A 21 -1.70 -5.67 -6.03
N ALA A 22 -2.83 -5.06 -6.39
CA ALA A 22 -2.86 -3.78 -7.08
C ALA A 22 -2.23 -2.68 -6.21
N PHE A 23 -2.57 -2.64 -4.92
CA PHE A 23 -1.97 -1.72 -3.96
C PHE A 23 -0.46 -1.92 -3.83
N VAL A 24 0.00 -3.16 -3.66
CA VAL A 24 1.43 -3.49 -3.61
C VAL A 24 2.13 -3.08 -4.91
N GLY A 25 1.52 -3.31 -6.06
CA GLY A 25 2.04 -2.90 -7.37
C GLY A 25 2.24 -1.39 -7.49
N ILE A 26 1.28 -0.60 -6.97
CA ILE A 26 1.38 0.87 -6.91
C ILE A 26 2.53 1.30 -6.01
N VAL A 27 2.66 0.70 -4.82
CA VAL A 27 3.76 1.01 -3.88
C VAL A 27 5.12 0.69 -4.48
N VAL A 28 5.25 -0.44 -5.19
CA VAL A 28 6.48 -0.83 -5.88
C VAL A 28 6.80 0.14 -7.02
N TRP A 29 5.80 0.50 -7.84
CA TRP A 29 5.98 1.48 -8.92
C TRP A 29 6.42 2.85 -8.38
N PHE A 30 5.79 3.31 -7.31
CA PHE A 30 6.15 4.55 -6.62
C PHE A 30 7.57 4.47 -6.05
N SER A 31 7.96 3.32 -5.49
CA SER A 31 9.31 3.09 -4.97
C SER A 31 10.37 3.15 -6.06
N TYR A 32 10.08 2.61 -7.25
CA TYR A 32 10.97 2.75 -8.41
C TYR A 32 11.03 4.19 -8.93
N PHE A 33 9.91 4.92 -8.91
CA PHE A 33 9.86 6.34 -9.29
C PHE A 33 10.73 7.20 -8.35
N VAL A 34 10.57 7.02 -7.03
CA VAL A 34 11.37 7.72 -6.01
C VAL A 34 12.84 7.29 -6.06
N SER A 35 13.14 6.01 -6.25
CA SER A 35 14.51 5.50 -6.39
C SER A 35 15.28 6.13 -7.55
N ARG A 36 14.60 6.34 -8.68
CA ARG A 36 15.17 7.06 -9.83
C ARG A 36 15.51 8.51 -9.51
N HIS A 37 14.69 9.17 -8.68
CA HIS A 37 14.87 10.59 -8.36
C HIS A 37 15.89 10.83 -7.24
N VAL A 38 15.95 9.95 -6.23
CA VAL A 38 16.78 10.16 -5.03
C VAL A 38 18.17 9.53 -5.16
N THR A 39 18.30 8.36 -5.78
CA THR A 39 19.56 7.59 -5.65
C THR A 39 20.41 7.45 -6.90
N ARG A 40 20.09 8.19 -7.98
CA ARG A 40 20.98 8.34 -9.16
C ARG A 40 21.51 7.00 -9.73
N GLY A 41 20.74 5.91 -9.58
CA GLY A 41 21.04 4.58 -10.10
C GLY A 41 21.95 3.66 -9.26
N ARG A 42 22.28 3.97 -8.00
CA ARG A 42 23.19 3.13 -7.17
C ARG A 42 22.48 2.20 -6.17
N MET A 43 21.31 2.57 -5.68
CA MET A 43 20.52 1.73 -4.76
C MET A 43 19.50 0.91 -5.54
N HIS A 44 19.47 -0.41 -5.29
CA HIS A 44 18.48 -1.31 -5.85
C HIS A 44 17.07 -0.83 -5.48
N GLY A 45 16.20 -0.58 -6.48
CA GLY A 45 14.81 -0.13 -6.27
C GLY A 45 14.02 -1.05 -5.33
N SER A 46 14.36 -2.34 -5.30
CA SER A 46 13.80 -3.33 -4.37
C SER A 46 14.03 -2.96 -2.89
N ALA A 47 15.21 -2.43 -2.51
CA ALA A 47 15.49 -2.06 -1.13
C ALA A 47 14.61 -0.88 -0.65
N ILE A 48 14.33 0.06 -1.56
CA ILE A 48 13.46 1.21 -1.28
C ILE A 48 12.00 0.75 -1.17
N ALA A 49 11.58 -0.25 -1.98
CA ALA A 49 10.25 -0.83 -1.87
C ALA A 49 10.03 -1.51 -0.51
N ILE A 50 11.00 -2.31 -0.05
CA ILE A 50 10.93 -2.97 1.27
C ILE A 50 10.92 -1.93 2.40
N LEU A 51 11.78 -0.91 2.34
CA LEU A 51 11.81 0.15 3.35
C LEU A 51 10.51 0.95 3.38
N THR A 52 9.96 1.30 2.20
CA THR A 52 8.69 2.04 2.10
C THR A 52 7.52 1.20 2.62
N GLY A 53 7.48 -0.10 2.28
CA GLY A 53 6.47 -1.02 2.82
C GLY A 53 6.54 -1.17 4.34
N LEU A 54 7.76 -1.27 4.89
CA LEU A 54 7.98 -1.35 6.34
C LEU A 54 7.58 -0.05 7.06
N LEU A 55 7.90 1.10 6.46
CA LEU A 55 7.56 2.42 7.01
C LEU A 55 6.03 2.64 6.99
N LEU A 56 5.37 2.24 5.90
CA LEU A 56 3.90 2.23 5.81
C LEU A 56 3.27 1.30 6.85
N ALA A 57 3.82 0.09 7.04
CA ALA A 57 3.33 -0.84 8.08
C ALA A 57 3.50 -0.27 9.49
N TYR A 58 4.61 0.41 9.76
CA TYR A 58 4.86 1.08 11.03
C TYR A 58 3.88 2.24 11.26
N VAL A 59 3.71 3.12 10.27
CA VAL A 59 2.76 4.24 10.36
C VAL A 59 1.33 3.73 10.53
N GLY A 60 0.92 2.69 9.79
CA GLY A 60 -0.39 2.06 9.96
C GLY A 60 -0.59 1.45 11.35
N GLY A 61 0.44 0.82 11.93
CA GLY A 61 0.38 0.28 13.29
C GLY A 61 0.29 1.35 14.37
N VAL A 62 1.06 2.43 14.24
CA VAL A 62 1.03 3.58 15.16
C VAL A 62 -0.30 4.32 15.07
N ALA A 63 -0.79 4.59 13.86
CA ALA A 63 -2.07 5.28 13.64
C ALA A 63 -3.26 4.50 14.17
N THR A 64 -3.21 3.16 14.12
CA THR A 64 -4.33 2.31 14.52
C THR A 64 -4.21 1.76 15.96
N SER A 65 -3.12 2.09 16.68
CA SER A 65 -2.83 1.56 18.04
C SER A 65 -2.98 0.03 18.17
N GLY A 66 -2.90 -0.68 17.05
CA GLY A 66 -3.29 -2.08 16.89
C GLY A 66 -2.09 -2.99 16.62
N LYS A 67 -2.21 -4.27 16.96
CA LYS A 67 -1.11 -5.25 16.86
C LYS A 67 -0.82 -5.69 15.41
N LYS A 68 -1.66 -5.34 14.43
CA LYS A 68 -1.60 -5.87 13.04
C LYS A 68 -1.20 -4.85 11.97
N GLY A 69 -0.79 -3.64 12.33
CA GLY A 69 -0.26 -2.66 11.37
C GLY A 69 -1.36 -2.01 10.52
N ILE A 70 -1.11 -1.79 9.22
CA ILE A 70 -2.09 -1.26 8.23
C ILE A 70 -3.36 -2.14 8.06
N ALA A 71 -3.33 -3.38 8.53
CA ALA A 71 -4.46 -4.31 8.46
C ALA A 71 -5.51 -4.09 9.57
N ASP A 72 -5.23 -3.23 10.57
CA ASP A 72 -6.25 -2.83 11.56
C ASP A 72 -7.10 -1.64 11.04
N ILE A 73 -6.77 -1.04 9.90
CA ILE A 73 -7.58 0.04 9.31
C ILE A 73 -8.87 -0.61 8.78
N GLU A 74 -10.03 -0.15 9.27
CA GLU A 74 -11.38 -0.70 9.01
C GLU A 74 -11.74 -0.77 7.51
N CYS A 75 -11.03 -0.03 6.65
CA CYS A 75 -11.15 -0.07 5.19
C CYS A 75 -10.30 -1.17 4.51
N LEU A 76 -9.36 -1.78 5.23
CA LEU A 76 -8.40 -2.80 4.76
C LEU A 76 -8.47 -4.13 5.55
N ALA A 77 -9.30 -4.20 6.60
CA ALA A 77 -9.54 -5.37 7.46
C ALA A 77 -10.63 -6.28 6.88
#